data_AF-A0A605QF59-F1
#
_entry.id   AF-A0A605QF59-F1
#
_cell.length_a   1.000
_cell.length_b   1.000
_cell.length_c   1.000
_cell.angle_alpha   90.00
_cell.angle_beta   90.00
_cell.angle_gamma   90.00
#
_symmetry.space_group_name_H-M   'P 1'
#
loop_
_entity.id
_entity.type
_entity.pdbx_description
1 polymer ?
#
loop_
_entity_poly.entity_id
_entity_poly.type
_entity_poly.pdbx_seq_one_letter_code
_entity_poly.pdbx_strand_id
1 'polypeptide(L)'
;MNIGNSGTLGRWVTARHMALAGYITKIIMIETGLTYKQVRRLYQDLERDGYTLERKSRTFRGGATLIHSHTSKIQASLLMQLYFNIGGEAVLRSVNIKALNKAFRMYHA
;
A
#
# COMPACT_ATOMS: atom_id res chain seq x y z
N MET A 1 -14.92 -8.19 9.86
CA MET A 1 -15.59 -7.66 8.65
C MET A 1 -16.30 -6.38 9.04
N ASN A 2 -15.88 -5.24 8.48
CA ASN A 2 -16.68 -4.01 8.46
C ASN A 2 -16.12 -3.11 7.36
N ILE A 3 -16.35 -3.48 6.10
CA ILE A 3 -16.12 -2.57 4.98
C ILE A 3 -17.39 -1.74 4.90
N GLY A 4 -17.41 -0.67 5.69
CA GLY A 4 -18.45 0.33 5.66
C GLY A 4 -18.66 0.80 4.23
N ASN A 5 -19.94 1.04 3.93
CA ASN A 5 -20.55 1.61 2.74
C ASN A 5 -19.89 2.93 2.28
N SER A 6 -18.60 2.89 1.95
CA SER A 6 -17.92 3.94 1.21
C SER A 6 -18.29 3.71 -0.24
N GLY A 7 -19.16 4.57 -0.76
CA GLY A 7 -19.65 4.51 -2.14
C GLY A 7 -18.50 4.31 -3.12
N THR A 8 -18.83 3.87 -4.34
CA THR A 8 -17.88 3.62 -5.43
C THR A 8 -16.70 4.62 -5.47
N LEU A 9 -16.96 5.92 -5.25
CA LEU A 9 -15.97 6.98 -5.14
C LEU A 9 -14.88 6.76 -4.07
N GLY A 10 -15.22 6.33 -2.86
CA GLY A 10 -14.25 6.14 -1.76
C GLY A 10 -13.19 5.09 -2.09
N ARG A 11 -13.58 4.06 -2.86
CA ARG A 11 -12.67 3.01 -3.35
C ARG A 11 -11.69 3.58 -4.37
N TRP A 12 -12.15 4.43 -5.28
CA TRP A 12 -11.28 5.14 -6.24
C TRP A 12 -10.32 6.11 -5.58
N VAL A 13 -10.80 6.89 -4.60
CA VAL A 13 -9.95 7.82 -3.83
C VAL A 13 -8.86 7.05 -3.09
N THR A 14 -9.19 5.93 -2.47
CA THR A 14 -8.20 5.08 -1.78
C THR A 14 -7.19 4.50 -2.76
N ALA A 15 -7.66 3.96 -3.90
CA ALA A 15 -6.78 3.42 -4.93
C ALA A 15 -5.82 4.47 -5.49
N ARG A 16 -6.30 5.71 -5.69
CA ARG A 16 -5.47 6.84 -6.13
C ARG A 16 -4.35 7.14 -5.15
N HIS A 17 -4.67 7.26 -3.86
CA HIS A 17 -3.66 7.51 -2.82
C HIS A 17 -2.63 6.37 -2.75
N MET A 18 -3.06 5.12 -2.84
CA MET A 18 -2.15 3.97 -2.85
C MET A 18 -1.28 3.93 -4.11
N ALA A 19 -1.83 4.27 -5.28
CA ALA A 19 -1.08 4.34 -6.53
C ALA A 19 0.04 5.38 -6.47
N LEU A 20 -0.28 6.59 -5.99
CA LEU A 20 0.70 7.67 -5.82
C LEU A 20 1.74 7.37 -4.74
N ALA A 21 1.39 6.59 -3.73
CA ALA A 21 2.33 6.10 -2.72
C ALA A 21 3.19 4.91 -3.19
N GLY A 22 3.06 4.47 -4.45
CA GLY A 22 3.90 3.41 -5.02
C GLY A 22 3.50 1.98 -4.63
N TYR A 23 2.25 1.76 -4.21
CA TYR A 23 1.76 0.41 -3.91
C TYR A 23 1.68 -0.45 -5.17
N ILE A 24 2.00 -1.74 -5.00
CA ILE A 24 1.87 -2.73 -6.07
C ILE A 24 0.38 -2.94 -6.39
N THR A 25 0.06 -3.07 -7.68
CA THR A 25 -1.32 -3.25 -8.19
C THR A 25 -2.10 -4.33 -7.44
N LYS A 26 -1.45 -5.45 -7.09
CA LYS A 26 -2.10 -6.55 -6.37
C LYS A 26 -2.60 -6.13 -4.98
N ILE A 27 -1.83 -5.32 -4.26
CA ILE A 27 -2.23 -4.80 -2.94
C ILE A 27 -3.37 -3.79 -3.09
N ILE A 28 -3.28 -2.89 -4.08
CA ILE A 28 -4.37 -1.95 -4.38
C ILE A 28 -5.68 -2.70 -4.67
N MET A 29 -5.62 -3.76 -5.48
CA MET A 29 -6.80 -4.57 -5.80
C MET A 29 -7.39 -5.26 -4.55
N ILE A 30 -6.56 -5.81 -3.66
CA ILE A 30 -7.03 -6.48 -2.43
C ILE A 30 -7.68 -5.46 -1.50
N GLU A 31 -7.01 -4.34 -1.24
CA GLU A 31 -7.46 -3.34 -0.25
C GLU A 31 -8.68 -2.54 -0.73
N THR A 32 -8.78 -2.28 -2.02
CA THR A 32 -9.89 -1.49 -2.59
C THR A 32 -10.98 -2.34 -3.22
N GLY A 33 -10.73 -3.63 -3.44
CA GLY A 33 -11.57 -4.57 -4.20
C GLY A 33 -11.76 -4.19 -5.68
N LEU A 34 -11.01 -3.22 -6.20
CA LEU A 34 -11.09 -2.84 -7.61
C LEU A 34 -10.53 -3.96 -8.49
N THR A 35 -11.12 -4.13 -9.66
CA THR A 35 -10.61 -5.07 -10.67
C THR A 35 -9.31 -4.54 -11.28
N TYR A 36 -8.51 -5.43 -11.85
CA TYR A 36 -7.30 -5.05 -12.57
C TYR A 36 -7.57 -4.03 -13.68
N LYS A 37 -8.67 -4.17 -14.43
CA LYS A 37 -9.06 -3.22 -15.49
C LYS A 37 -9.33 -1.83 -14.93
N GLN A 38 -10.00 -1.74 -13.78
CA GLN A 38 -10.26 -0.47 -13.10
C GLN A 38 -8.98 0.19 -12.59
N VAL A 39 -8.08 -0.58 -11.96
CA VAL A 39 -6.78 -0.05 -11.50
C VAL A 39 -5.89 0.37 -12.68
N ARG A 40 -5.92 -0.36 -13.80
CA ARG A 40 -5.21 0.04 -15.02
C ARG A 40 -5.74 1.35 -15.59
N ARG A 41 -7.07 1.54 -15.61
CA ARG A 41 -7.69 2.80 -16.03
C ARG A 41 -7.27 3.96 -15.12
N LEU A 42 -7.25 3.74 -13.80
CA LEU A 42 -6.76 4.72 -12.83
C LEU A 42 -5.34 5.19 -13.15
N TYR A 43 -4.42 4.27 -13.51
CA TYR A 43 -3.06 4.64 -13.88
C TYR A 43 -3.01 5.51 -15.14
N GLN A 44 -3.83 5.21 -16.15
CA GLN A 44 -3.92 6.02 -17.35
C GLN A 44 -4.47 7.42 -17.06
N ASP A 45 -5.48 7.52 -16.20
CA ASP A 45 -6.04 8.81 -15.78
C ASP A 45 -4.98 9.63 -15.02
N LEU A 46 -4.20 9.00 -14.13
CA LEU A 46 -3.12 9.69 -13.41
C LEU A 46 -1.98 10.15 -14.31
N GLU A 47 -1.59 9.34 -15.29
CA GLU A 47 -0.58 9.72 -16.28
C GLU A 47 -1.06 10.86 -17.17
N ARG A 48 -2.35 10.87 -17.55
CA ARG A 48 -2.97 11.98 -18.28
C ARG A 48 -2.97 13.26 -17.45
N ASP A 49 -3.16 13.16 -16.15
CA ASP A 49 -3.13 14.28 -15.21
C ASP A 49 -1.68 14.75 -14.89
N GLY A 50 -0.67 14.13 -15.50
CA GLY A 50 0.75 14.52 -15.38
C GLY A 50 1.51 13.86 -14.22
N TYR A 51 0.93 12.86 -13.55
CA TYR A 51 1.62 12.14 -12.48
C TYR A 51 2.49 11.01 -13.04
N THR A 52 3.77 10.99 -12.63
CA THR A 52 4.68 9.86 -12.86
C THR A 52 4.44 8.77 -11.83
N LEU A 53 4.10 7.57 -12.30
CA LEU A 53 3.85 6.41 -11.43
C LEU A 53 5.02 5.43 -11.49
N GLU A 54 5.59 5.10 -10.33
CA GLU A 54 6.56 4.01 -10.22
C GLU A 54 5.87 2.65 -10.32
N ARG A 55 5.87 2.08 -11.53
CA ARG A 55 5.27 0.78 -11.79
C ARG A 55 6.22 -0.34 -11.37
N LYS A 56 5.96 -0.96 -10.22
CA LYS A 56 6.67 -2.18 -9.81
C LYS A 56 6.19 -3.39 -10.63
N SER A 57 7.14 -4.23 -11.06
CA SER A 57 6.88 -5.39 -11.93
C SER A 57 5.83 -6.35 -11.37
N ARG A 58 5.09 -7.01 -12.27
CA ARG A 58 4.03 -8.01 -11.99
C ARG A 58 4.56 -9.24 -11.24
N THR A 59 5.84 -9.56 -11.40
CA THR A 59 6.50 -10.72 -10.77
C THR A 59 7.12 -10.34 -9.43
N PHE A 60 6.29 -9.92 -8.48
CA PHE A 60 6.80 -9.67 -7.12
C PHE A 60 7.01 -11.01 -6.40
N ARG A 61 8.27 -11.34 -6.11
CA ARG A 61 8.61 -12.49 -5.23
C ARG A 61 8.02 -12.22 -3.83
N GLY A 62 7.46 -13.26 -3.20
CA GLY A 62 6.73 -13.12 -1.93
C GLY A 62 7.55 -12.48 -0.81
N GLY A 63 6.88 -11.79 0.12
CA GLY A 63 7.52 -10.94 1.15
C GLY A 63 8.63 -11.62 1.97
N ALA A 64 8.51 -12.92 2.27
CA ALA A 64 9.52 -13.67 3.01
C ALA A 64 10.86 -13.78 2.27
N THR A 65 10.86 -13.75 0.93
CA THR A 65 12.08 -13.83 0.12
C THR A 65 12.83 -12.51 0.00
N LEU A 66 12.24 -11.39 0.46
CA LEU A 66 12.88 -10.06 0.42
C LEU A 66 13.64 -9.74 1.71
N ILE A 67 13.24 -10.31 2.84
CA ILE A 67 13.84 -10.03 4.15
C ILE A 67 14.86 -11.14 4.50
N HIS A 68 15.85 -11.32 3.64
CA HIS A 68 16.86 -12.38 3.83
C HIS A 68 18.17 -11.84 4.43
N SER A 69 18.61 -10.65 4.03
CA SER A 69 19.86 -10.06 4.52
C SER A 69 19.72 -9.49 5.93
N HIS A 70 20.82 -9.41 6.68
CA HIS A 70 20.84 -8.81 8.01
C HIS A 70 20.34 -7.35 7.97
N THR A 71 20.82 -6.57 7.01
CA THR A 71 20.38 -5.18 6.80
C THR A 71 18.89 -5.09 6.48
N SER A 72 18.38 -5.95 5.60
CA SER A 72 16.95 -5.98 5.26
C SER A 72 16.07 -6.33 6.47
N LYS A 73 16.54 -7.23 7.35
CA LYS A 73 15.86 -7.57 8.60
C LYS A 73 15.79 -6.38 9.55
N ILE A 74 16.89 -5.62 9.70
CA ILE A 74 16.91 -4.40 10.53
C ILE A 74 15.93 -3.37 9.98
N GLN A 75 15.98 -3.08 8.68
CA GLN A 75 15.09 -2.11 8.05
C GLN A 75 13.62 -2.50 8.18
N ALA A 76 13.29 -3.77 7.95
CA ALA A 76 11.94 -4.28 8.11
C ALA A 76 11.48 -4.19 9.58
N SER A 77 12.34 -4.56 10.53
CA SER A 77 12.00 -4.51 11.96
C SER A 77 11.75 -3.08 12.42
N LEU A 78 12.57 -2.12 11.99
CA LEU A 78 12.39 -0.71 12.33
C LEU A 78 11.07 -0.15 11.80
N LEU A 79 10.76 -0.43 10.52
CA LEU A 79 9.50 -0.02 9.91
C LEU A 79 8.30 -0.65 10.62
N MET A 80 8.37 -1.94 10.94
CA MET A 80 7.29 -2.66 11.62
C MET A 80 7.09 -2.19 13.05
N GLN A 81 8.16 -1.82 13.77
CA GLN A 81 8.06 -1.22 15.09
C GLN A 81 7.36 0.15 15.02
N LEU A 82 7.72 1.01 14.05
CA LEU A 82 7.03 2.29 13.84
C LEU A 82 5.55 2.09 13.50
N TYR A 83 5.25 1.11 12.66
CA TYR A 83 3.88 0.75 12.31
C TYR A 83 3.07 0.30 13.53
N PHE A 84 3.64 -0.57 14.37
CA PHE A 84 3.01 -1.00 15.62
C PHE A 84 2.83 0.18 16.60
N ASN A 85 3.83 1.05 16.75
CA ASN A 85 3.74 2.21 17.63
C ASN A 85 2.62 3.19 17.22
N ILE A 86 2.34 3.31 15.91
CA ILE A 86 1.27 4.18 15.40
C ILE A 86 -0.11 3.52 15.50
N GLY A 87 -0.19 2.21 15.22
CA GLY A 87 -1.46 1.50 15.09
C GLY A 87 -1.91 0.72 16.31
N GLY A 88 -1.03 0.47 17.28
CA GLY A 88 -1.29 -0.34 18.47
C GLY A 88 -1.69 -1.78 18.16
N GLU A 89 -2.36 -2.45 19.10
CA GLU A 89 -2.79 -3.85 18.91
C GLU A 89 -3.76 -4.05 17.74
N ALA A 90 -4.45 -3.01 17.30
CA ALA A 90 -5.39 -3.10 16.18
C ALA A 90 -4.69 -3.57 14.90
N VAL A 91 -3.41 -3.21 14.70
CA VAL A 91 -2.66 -3.61 13.50
C VAL A 91 -2.25 -5.07 13.47
N LEU A 92 -2.28 -5.76 14.62
CA LEU A 92 -2.03 -7.21 14.70
C LEU A 92 -3.22 -8.01 14.17
N ARG A 93 -4.44 -7.46 14.26
CA ARG A 93 -5.67 -8.12 13.81
C ARG A 93 -6.03 -7.80 12.37
N SER A 94 -5.71 -6.60 11.90
CA SER A 94 -6.03 -6.15 10.54
C SER A 94 -5.07 -5.08 10.05
N VAL A 95 -4.77 -5.09 8.75
CA VAL A 95 -3.87 -4.11 8.13
C VAL A 95 -4.53 -2.73 8.13
N ASN A 96 -3.80 -1.73 8.64
CA ASN A 96 -4.21 -0.34 8.61
C ASN A 96 -3.30 0.44 7.66
N ILE A 97 -3.77 0.65 6.42
CA ILE A 97 -3.00 1.35 5.37
C ILE A 97 -2.61 2.78 5.77
N LYS A 98 -3.43 3.49 6.56
CA LYS A 98 -3.11 4.85 7.02
C LYS A 98 -1.92 4.85 7.98
N ALA A 99 -1.94 3.93 8.94
CA ALA A 99 -0.84 3.77 9.90
C ALA A 99 0.44 3.31 9.17
N LEU A 100 0.33 2.39 8.21
CA LEU A 100 1.47 1.92 7.43
C LEU A 100 2.11 3.04 6.60
N ASN A 101 1.30 3.86 5.92
CA ASN A 101 1.80 5.02 5.18
C ASN A 101 2.49 6.03 6.09
N LYS A 102 1.95 6.28 7.28
CA LYS A 102 2.56 7.19 8.25
C LYS A 102 3.91 6.65 8.74
N ALA A 103 3.98 5.36 9.08
CA ALA A 103 5.22 4.70 9.48
C ALA A 103 6.28 4.75 8.36
N PHE A 104 5.89 4.46 7.12
CA PHE A 104 6.79 4.51 5.97
C PHE A 104 7.35 5.92 5.74
N ARG A 105 6.51 6.96 5.84
CA ARG A 105 6.98 8.35 5.74
C ARG A 105 7.93 8.74 6.86
N MET A 106 7.70 8.27 8.09
CA MET A 106 8.61 8.51 9.22
C MET A 106 9.96 7.80 9.05
N TYR A 107 9.97 6.60 8.48
CA TYR A 107 11.20 5.85 8.21
C TYR A 107 12.06 6.51 7.12
N HIS A 108 11.43 7.21 6.17
CA HIS A 108 12.10 7.91 5.07
C HIS A 108 12.28 9.42 5.29
N ALA A 109 11.89 9.94 6.46
CA ALA A 109 12.08 11.35 6.84
C ALA A 109 13.52 11.60 7.29
#